data_AF-A0A6I4NL19-F1
#
_entry.id   AF-A0A6I4NL19-F1
#
_cell.length_a   1.000
_cell.length_b   1.000
_cell.length_c   1.000
_cell.angle_alpha   90.00
_cell.angle_beta   90.00
_cell.angle_gamma   90.00
#
_symmetry.space_group_name_H-M   'P 1'
#
loop_
_entity.id
_entity.type
_entity.pdbx_description
1 polymer ?
#
loop_
_entity_poly.entity_id
_entity_poly.type
_entity_poly.pdbx_seq_one_letter_code
_entity_poly.pdbx_strand_id
1 'polypeptide(L)'
;MEQFIMYLKYYVIPFLLISTIFFTFLLLLKRIRHQYYLVYKNSIARKADSFLTEITLSKLDNVTLIQKVSEFKEAIPIHKSWCKEMLIDDMIRLKNNLKGKTAKTLNRIYKLLDLDHYSAGLIRDFRNYKKCQGFYHFQSLDYKPGISLIKKYLFHPNKIIRSNANIAYIILSKGDWQAVDTLPVKISILNTIKVMDIFHSKKIPMPENVVVWIASKNRTILKLAIMTMVFYNYRKNSAEIINLLHDEDISLKIDVIRAIRELFLEEAEAELLILFEREPLEIQLEILKTLKIIGSPKTIAFLRNRIINEPTKDLKLKMVTCLNQLDRNTVNSLGLLDQDTQKMIDHVRQLQI
;
A
#
# COMPACT_ATOMS: atom_id res chain seq x y z
N MET A 1 -33.33 -34.68 -50.34
CA MET A 1 -33.68 -33.62 -49.37
C MET A 1 -34.61 -34.11 -48.27
N GLU A 2 -35.66 -34.87 -48.57
CA GLU A 2 -36.64 -35.31 -47.56
C GLU A 2 -36.04 -36.18 -46.44
N GLN A 3 -35.18 -37.16 -46.76
CA GLN A 3 -34.52 -37.99 -45.75
C GLN A 3 -33.67 -37.17 -44.75
N PHE A 4 -33.03 -36.10 -45.23
CA PHE A 4 -32.27 -35.18 -44.37
C PHE A 4 -33.19 -34.37 -43.44
N ILE A 5 -34.33 -33.90 -43.96
CA ILE A 5 -35.34 -33.19 -43.16
C ILE A 5 -35.94 -34.11 -42.09
N MET A 6 -36.23 -35.36 -42.45
CA MET A 6 -36.71 -36.37 -41.51
C MET A 6 -35.67 -36.64 -40.41
N TYR A 7 -34.41 -36.85 -40.77
CA TYR A 7 -33.34 -37.06 -39.79
C TYR A 7 -33.17 -35.88 -38.83
N LEU A 8 -33.17 -34.64 -39.36
CA LEU A 8 -33.06 -33.42 -38.56
C LEU A 8 -34.24 -33.31 -37.57
N LYS A 9 -35.47 -33.55 -38.05
CA LYS A 9 -36.70 -33.41 -37.27
C LYS A 9 -36.83 -34.45 -36.17
N TYR A 10 -36.53 -35.71 -36.46
CA TYR A 10 -36.79 -36.81 -35.53
C TYR A 10 -35.62 -37.14 -34.60
N TYR A 11 -34.38 -36.79 -34.95
CA TYR A 11 -33.21 -37.12 -34.13
C TYR A 11 -32.45 -35.90 -33.62
N VAL A 12 -32.10 -34.96 -34.50
CA VAL A 12 -31.24 -33.82 -34.14
C VAL A 12 -31.96 -32.83 -33.22
N ILE A 13 -33.18 -32.41 -33.58
CA ILE A 13 -33.93 -31.44 -32.77
C ILE A 13 -34.27 -31.99 -31.37
N PRO A 14 -34.79 -33.23 -31.21
CA PRO A 14 -35.04 -33.80 -29.88
C PRO A 14 -33.77 -33.97 -29.06
N PHE A 15 -32.65 -34.39 -29.67
CA PHE A 15 -31.38 -34.51 -28.96
C PHE A 15 -30.90 -33.16 -28.42
N LEU A 16 -30.98 -32.09 -29.21
CA LEU A 16 -30.63 -30.74 -28.76
C LEU A 16 -31.54 -30.27 -27.62
N LEU A 17 -32.85 -30.52 -27.69
CA LEU A 17 -33.80 -30.19 -26.61
C LEU A 17 -33.51 -30.97 -25.33
N ILE A 18 -33.22 -32.27 -25.41
CA ILE A 18 -32.86 -33.08 -24.23
C ILE A 18 -31.54 -32.60 -23.63
N SER A 19 -30.55 -32.29 -24.46
CA SER A 19 -29.26 -31.76 -24.02
C SER A 19 -29.42 -30.42 -23.29
N THR A 20 -30.21 -29.48 -23.81
CA THR A 20 -30.44 -28.20 -23.13
C THR A 20 -31.19 -28.36 -21.80
N ILE A 21 -32.18 -29.24 -21.73
CA ILE A 21 -32.87 -29.59 -20.48
C ILE A 21 -31.89 -30.22 -19.47
N PHE A 22 -31.01 -31.11 -19.92
CA PHE A 22 -30.00 -31.73 -19.06
C PHE A 22 -28.99 -30.70 -18.51
N PHE A 23 -28.47 -29.81 -19.36
CA PHE A 23 -27.55 -28.75 -18.92
C PHE A 23 -28.22 -27.76 -17.97
N THR A 24 -29.46 -27.35 -18.23
CA THR A 24 -30.20 -26.46 -17.31
C THR A 24 -30.43 -27.14 -15.95
N PHE A 25 -30.79 -28.43 -15.94
CA PHE A 25 -30.92 -29.21 -14.71
C PHE A 25 -29.60 -29.30 -13.93
N LEU A 26 -28.47 -29.56 -14.60
CA LEU A 26 -27.14 -29.56 -13.98
C LEU A 26 -26.78 -28.20 -13.35
N LEU A 27 -27.09 -27.10 -14.05
CA LEU A 27 -26.86 -25.75 -13.53
C LEU A 27 -27.72 -25.44 -12.31
N LEU A 28 -28.99 -25.87 -12.31
CA LEU A 28 -29.89 -25.73 -11.15
C LEU A 28 -29.38 -26.52 -9.95
N LEU A 29 -28.98 -27.79 -10.14
CA LEU A 29 -28.39 -28.60 -9.05
C LEU A 29 -27.12 -27.96 -8.49
N LYS A 30 -26.25 -27.43 -9.36
CA LYS A 30 -25.04 -26.72 -8.92
C LYS A 30 -25.38 -25.47 -8.13
N ARG A 31 -26.39 -24.69 -8.56
CA ARG A 31 -26.88 -23.49 -7.87
C ARG A 31 -27.48 -23.82 -6.49
N ILE A 32 -28.30 -24.86 -6.41
CA ILE A 32 -28.91 -25.31 -5.15
C ILE A 32 -27.84 -25.77 -4.17
N ARG A 33 -26.92 -26.66 -4.61
CA ARG A 33 -25.78 -27.10 -3.78
C ARG A 33 -24.92 -25.93 -3.32
N HIS A 34 -24.68 -24.96 -4.19
CA HIS A 34 -23.94 -23.75 -3.85
C HIS A 34 -24.67 -22.92 -2.80
N GLN A 35 -26.00 -22.73 -2.92
CA GLN A 35 -26.78 -22.01 -1.92
C GLN A 35 -26.75 -22.70 -0.55
N TYR A 36 -26.94 -24.02 -0.49
CA TYR A 36 -26.81 -24.76 0.78
C TYR A 36 -25.41 -24.65 1.38
N TYR A 37 -24.38 -24.73 0.54
CA TYR A 37 -22.99 -24.54 0.96
C TYR A 37 -22.74 -23.13 1.52
N LEU A 38 -23.31 -22.08 0.90
CA LEU A 38 -23.21 -20.71 1.40
C LEU A 38 -23.90 -20.54 2.75
N VAL A 39 -25.13 -21.07 2.91
CA VAL A 39 -25.86 -21.02 4.18
C VAL A 39 -25.08 -21.73 5.30
N TYR A 40 -24.53 -22.91 4.99
CA TYR A 40 -23.67 -23.64 5.92
C TYR A 40 -22.42 -22.85 6.29
N LYS A 41 -21.70 -22.30 5.31
CA LYS A 41 -20.51 -21.46 5.54
C LYS A 41 -20.83 -20.24 6.41
N ASN A 42 -21.95 -19.56 6.16
CA ASN A 42 -22.40 -18.42 6.95
C ASN A 42 -22.78 -18.81 8.39
N SER A 43 -23.33 -20.01 8.61
CA SER A 43 -23.58 -20.54 9.94
C SER A 43 -22.28 -20.72 10.73
N ILE A 44 -21.25 -21.32 10.10
CA ILE A 44 -19.94 -21.50 10.71
C ILE A 44 -19.25 -20.15 10.96
N ALA A 45 -19.36 -19.20 10.02
CA ALA A 45 -18.83 -17.84 10.20
C ALA A 45 -19.43 -17.14 11.43
N ARG A 46 -20.75 -17.24 11.63
CA ARG A 46 -21.41 -16.68 12.83
C ARG A 46 -20.94 -17.34 14.13
N LYS A 47 -20.76 -18.67 14.13
CA LYS A 47 -20.19 -19.38 15.29
C LYS A 47 -18.76 -18.92 15.59
N ALA A 48 -17.94 -18.75 14.56
CA ALA A 48 -16.57 -18.28 14.70
C ALA A 48 -16.51 -16.85 15.25
N ASP A 49 -17.34 -15.95 14.72
CA ASP A 49 -17.40 -14.56 15.18
C ASP A 49 -17.83 -14.46 16.64
N SER A 50 -18.89 -15.21 17.03
CA SER A 50 -19.34 -15.29 18.42
C SER A 50 -18.24 -15.82 19.34
N PHE A 51 -17.58 -16.91 18.95
CA PHE A 51 -16.50 -17.53 19.72
C PHE A 51 -15.30 -16.60 19.89
N LEU A 52 -14.82 -16.01 18.79
CA LEU A 52 -13.66 -15.12 18.81
C LEU A 52 -13.97 -13.86 19.61
N THR A 53 -15.17 -13.29 19.48
CA THR A 53 -15.61 -12.12 20.26
C THR A 53 -15.68 -12.44 21.75
N GLU A 54 -16.30 -13.56 22.12
CA GLU A 54 -16.41 -13.99 23.52
C GLU A 54 -15.03 -14.16 24.17
N ILE A 55 -14.11 -14.87 23.51
CA ILE A 55 -12.79 -15.17 24.06
C ILE A 55 -11.88 -13.95 24.05
N THR A 56 -12.02 -13.05 23.07
CA THR A 56 -11.21 -11.83 23.02
C THR A 56 -11.62 -10.80 24.08
N LEU A 57 -12.89 -10.76 24.46
CA LEU A 57 -13.42 -9.84 25.48
C LEU A 57 -13.33 -10.43 26.90
N SER A 58 -13.42 -11.75 27.03
CA SER A 58 -13.39 -12.43 28.32
C SER A 58 -11.95 -12.63 28.80
N LYS A 59 -11.64 -12.22 30.04
CA LYS A 59 -10.38 -12.57 30.71
C LYS A 59 -10.44 -14.01 31.18
N LEU A 60 -10.19 -14.95 30.26
CA LEU A 60 -10.16 -16.38 30.55
C LEU A 60 -8.80 -16.79 31.10
N ASP A 61 -8.81 -17.69 32.08
CA ASP A 61 -7.61 -18.42 32.50
C ASP A 61 -7.20 -19.44 31.42
N ASN A 62 -5.99 -19.98 31.56
CA ASN A 62 -5.40 -20.85 30.54
C ASN A 62 -6.14 -22.18 30.37
N VAL A 63 -6.74 -22.73 31.42
CA VAL A 63 -7.41 -24.03 31.38
C VAL A 63 -8.74 -23.88 30.65
N THR A 64 -9.55 -22.91 31.07
CA THR A 64 -10.83 -22.62 30.42
C THR A 64 -10.67 -22.24 28.95
N LEU A 65 -9.60 -21.52 28.59
CA LEU A 65 -9.30 -21.20 27.19
C LEU A 65 -9.04 -22.46 26.35
N ILE A 66 -8.24 -23.41 26.86
CA ILE A 66 -7.95 -24.65 26.14
C ILE A 66 -9.22 -25.47 25.94
N GLN A 67 -10.03 -25.59 27.00
CA GLN A 67 -11.31 -26.30 26.93
C GLN A 67 -12.25 -25.69 25.88
N LYS A 68 -12.50 -24.38 25.94
CA LYS A 68 -13.38 -23.70 24.97
C LYS A 68 -12.86 -23.83 23.53
N VAL A 69 -11.55 -23.74 23.33
CA VAL A 69 -10.97 -23.94 21.98
C VAL A 69 -11.19 -25.37 21.50
N SER A 70 -11.08 -26.37 22.38
CA SER A 70 -11.35 -27.77 22.03
C SER A 70 -12.82 -27.98 21.65
N GLU A 71 -13.76 -27.49 22.46
CA GLU A 71 -15.19 -27.57 22.17
C GLU A 71 -15.54 -26.90 20.84
N PHE A 72 -14.95 -25.73 20.57
CA PHE A 72 -15.12 -25.02 19.31
C PHE A 72 -14.52 -25.77 18.12
N LYS A 73 -13.35 -26.42 18.29
CA LYS A 73 -12.68 -27.22 17.26
C LYS A 73 -13.56 -28.38 16.79
N GLU A 74 -14.26 -29.04 17.70
CA GLU A 74 -15.22 -30.11 17.40
C GLU A 74 -16.50 -29.58 16.73
N ALA A 75 -16.93 -28.36 17.07
CA ALA A 75 -18.16 -27.77 16.56
C ALA A 75 -18.10 -27.27 15.10
N ILE A 76 -16.90 -27.22 14.49
CA ILE A 76 -16.67 -26.68 13.16
C ILE A 76 -15.84 -27.62 12.27
N PRO A 77 -15.97 -27.54 10.93
CA PRO A 77 -15.20 -28.39 10.02
C PRO A 77 -13.76 -27.87 9.82
N ILE A 78 -12.98 -27.75 10.90
CA ILE A 78 -11.64 -27.14 10.87
C ILE A 78 -10.65 -27.85 9.94
N HIS A 79 -10.88 -29.13 9.66
CA HIS A 79 -10.07 -29.90 8.70
C HIS A 79 -10.17 -29.35 7.26
N LYS A 80 -11.22 -28.58 6.92
CA LYS A 80 -11.39 -27.99 5.59
C LYS A 80 -10.58 -26.70 5.44
N SER A 81 -9.87 -26.54 4.31
CA SER A 81 -9.05 -25.34 4.04
C SER A 81 -9.86 -24.05 4.07
N TRP A 82 -11.07 -24.03 3.50
CA TRP A 82 -11.92 -22.84 3.50
C TRP A 82 -12.30 -22.39 4.92
N CYS A 83 -12.40 -23.32 5.87
CA CYS A 83 -12.73 -23.01 7.26
C CYS A 83 -11.51 -22.40 7.96
N LYS A 84 -10.32 -22.98 7.74
CA LYS A 84 -9.05 -22.41 8.23
C LYS A 84 -8.81 -21.00 7.67
N GLU A 85 -8.99 -20.80 6.36
CA GLU A 85 -8.85 -19.49 5.71
C GLU A 85 -9.82 -18.47 6.32
N MET A 86 -11.10 -18.82 6.43
CA MET A 86 -12.12 -17.97 7.05
C MET A 86 -11.74 -17.58 8.48
N LEU A 87 -11.36 -18.54 9.32
CA LEU A 87 -10.94 -18.26 10.71
C LEU A 87 -9.74 -17.31 10.76
N ILE A 88 -8.73 -17.53 9.92
CA ILE A 88 -7.55 -16.67 9.87
C ILE A 88 -7.93 -15.26 9.45
N ASP A 89 -8.78 -15.11 8.43
CA ASP A 89 -9.27 -13.81 7.98
C ASP A 89 -10.06 -13.10 9.08
N ASP A 90 -10.91 -13.81 9.82
CA ASP A 90 -11.68 -13.28 10.95
C ASP A 90 -10.74 -12.80 12.07
N MET A 91 -9.73 -13.61 12.40
CA MET A 91 -8.71 -13.25 13.39
C MET A 91 -7.92 -12.00 12.95
N ILE A 92 -7.53 -11.90 11.67
CA ILE A 92 -6.84 -10.72 11.14
C ILE A 92 -7.72 -9.47 11.26
N ARG A 93 -9.02 -9.57 10.90
CA ARG A 93 -9.96 -8.45 11.02
C ARG A 93 -10.13 -8.01 12.47
N LEU A 94 -10.34 -8.94 13.40
CA LEU A 94 -10.44 -8.64 14.83
C LEU A 94 -9.17 -7.97 15.35
N LYS A 95 -8.01 -8.46 14.94
CA LYS A 95 -6.74 -7.90 15.38
C LYS A 95 -6.53 -6.46 14.92
N ASN A 96 -6.93 -6.13 13.71
CA ASN A 96 -6.83 -4.76 13.20
C ASN A 96 -7.72 -3.78 13.98
N ASN A 97 -8.82 -4.28 14.54
CA ASN A 97 -9.77 -3.49 15.33
C ASN A 97 -9.45 -3.44 16.84
N LEU A 98 -8.63 -4.36 17.35
CA LEU A 98 -8.39 -4.54 18.80
C LEU A 98 -6.91 -4.25 19.16
N LYS A 99 -6.67 -3.35 20.12
CA LYS A 99 -5.32 -3.01 20.63
C LYS A 99 -5.03 -3.69 21.98
N GLY A 100 -3.77 -4.05 22.23
CA GLY A 100 -3.29 -4.46 23.57
C GLY A 100 -3.33 -5.96 23.88
N LYS A 101 -3.78 -6.34 25.08
CA LYS A 101 -3.70 -7.73 25.63
C LYS A 101 -4.40 -8.77 24.74
N THR A 102 -5.45 -8.36 24.03
CA THR A 102 -6.25 -9.19 23.11
C THR A 102 -5.43 -9.81 21.98
N ALA A 103 -4.39 -9.11 21.50
CA ALA A 103 -3.53 -9.63 20.43
C ALA A 103 -2.72 -10.87 20.87
N LYS A 104 -2.35 -10.98 22.15
CA LYS A 104 -1.62 -12.14 22.68
C LYS A 104 -2.54 -13.38 22.76
N THR A 105 -3.77 -13.18 23.23
CA THR A 105 -4.80 -14.24 23.27
C THR A 105 -5.07 -14.78 21.88
N LEU A 106 -5.18 -13.91 20.87
CA LEU A 106 -5.42 -14.30 19.49
C LEU A 106 -4.31 -15.20 18.93
N ASN A 107 -3.04 -14.86 19.18
CA ASN A 107 -1.91 -15.71 18.78
C ASN A 107 -1.92 -17.08 19.47
N ARG A 108 -2.46 -17.17 20.69
CA ARG A 108 -2.61 -18.44 21.40
C ARG A 108 -3.72 -19.29 20.77
N ILE A 109 -4.88 -18.71 20.47
CA ILE A 109 -5.97 -19.39 19.75
C ILE A 109 -5.48 -19.89 18.39
N TYR A 110 -4.70 -19.06 17.68
CA TYR A 110 -4.15 -19.38 16.37
C TYR A 110 -3.30 -20.65 16.39
N LYS A 111 -2.50 -20.83 17.46
CA LYS A 111 -1.74 -22.07 17.71
C LYS A 111 -2.63 -23.23 18.14
N LEU A 112 -3.54 -23.02 19.09
CA LEU A 112 -4.39 -24.11 19.61
C LEU A 112 -5.33 -24.71 18.53
N LEU A 113 -5.68 -23.91 17.53
CA LEU A 113 -6.44 -24.34 16.34
C LEU A 113 -5.56 -24.91 15.22
N ASP A 114 -4.25 -25.04 15.42
CA ASP A 114 -3.25 -25.50 14.43
C ASP A 114 -3.23 -24.68 13.12
N LEU A 115 -3.63 -23.41 13.18
CA LEU A 115 -3.71 -22.52 12.02
C LEU A 115 -2.34 -21.97 11.60
N ASP A 116 -1.39 -21.94 12.55
CA ASP A 116 0.01 -21.61 12.28
C ASP A 116 0.68 -22.68 11.41
N HIS A 117 0.36 -23.95 11.64
CA HIS A 117 0.84 -25.07 10.81
C HIS A 117 0.27 -25.02 9.40
N TYR A 118 -1.01 -24.69 9.26
CA TYR A 118 -1.62 -24.46 7.95
C TYR A 118 -0.92 -23.31 7.19
N SER A 119 -0.66 -22.19 7.86
CA SER A 119 0.00 -21.03 7.25
C SER A 119 1.47 -21.32 6.92
N ALA A 120 2.17 -22.09 7.75
CA ALA A 120 3.51 -22.60 7.41
C ALA A 120 3.48 -23.52 6.17
N GLY A 121 2.43 -24.33 6.03
CA GLY A 121 2.18 -25.13 4.82
C GLY A 121 2.03 -24.27 3.57
N LEU A 122 1.29 -23.16 3.65
CA LEU A 122 1.16 -22.20 2.54
C LEU A 122 2.52 -21.60 2.12
N ILE A 123 3.40 -21.28 3.08
CA ILE A 123 4.75 -20.76 2.80
C ILE A 123 5.62 -21.80 2.07
N ARG A 124 5.45 -23.09 2.37
CA ARG A 124 6.22 -24.16 1.73
C ARG A 124 5.67 -24.59 0.37
N ASP A 125 4.42 -24.23 0.06
CA ASP A 125 3.78 -24.56 -1.22
C ASP A 125 4.59 -24.01 -2.42
N PHE A 126 4.57 -24.74 -3.53
CA PHE A 126 5.27 -24.37 -4.76
C PHE A 126 4.65 -23.14 -5.44
N ARG A 127 3.37 -22.86 -5.20
CA ARG A 127 2.65 -21.75 -5.80
C ARG A 127 3.01 -20.44 -5.11
N ASN A 128 3.59 -19.51 -5.87
CA ASN A 128 4.04 -18.21 -5.36
C ASN A 128 2.97 -17.43 -4.59
N TYR A 129 1.71 -17.46 -5.06
CA TYR A 129 0.61 -16.75 -4.39
C TYR A 129 0.31 -17.31 -3.01
N LYS A 130 0.42 -18.64 -2.82
CA LYS A 130 0.25 -19.27 -1.50
C LYS A 130 1.37 -18.92 -0.55
N LYS A 131 2.61 -18.82 -1.04
CA LYS A 131 3.73 -18.33 -0.23
C LYS A 131 3.45 -16.94 0.31
N CYS A 132 3.02 -16.03 -0.57
CA CYS A 132 2.65 -14.67 -0.21
C CYS A 132 1.50 -14.62 0.79
N GLN A 133 0.47 -15.46 0.60
CA GLN A 133 -0.64 -15.60 1.54
C GLN A 133 -0.17 -16.04 2.94
N GLY A 134 0.72 -17.03 3.00
CA GLY A 134 1.28 -17.47 4.27
C GLY A 134 2.14 -16.41 4.97
N PHE A 135 2.94 -15.63 4.21
CA PHE A 135 3.65 -14.47 4.74
C PHE A 135 2.68 -13.44 5.33
N TYR A 136 1.60 -13.14 4.59
CA TYR A 136 0.55 -12.21 5.01
C TYR A 136 -0.15 -12.67 6.29
N HIS A 137 -0.44 -13.97 6.45
CA HIS A 137 -1.01 -14.51 7.68
C HIS A 137 -0.10 -14.24 8.88
N PHE A 138 1.18 -14.61 8.78
CA PHE A 138 2.14 -14.41 9.87
C PHE A 138 2.34 -12.94 10.20
N GLN A 139 2.53 -12.10 9.17
CA GLN A 139 2.67 -10.65 9.32
C GLN A 139 1.45 -10.04 10.01
N SER A 140 0.25 -10.30 9.50
CA SER A 140 -0.99 -9.70 10.00
C SER A 140 -1.26 -10.11 11.45
N LEU A 141 -0.99 -11.38 11.79
CA LEU A 141 -1.14 -11.92 13.13
C LEU A 141 0.06 -11.64 14.06
N ASP A 142 1.12 -10.94 13.62
CA ASP A 142 2.36 -10.71 14.39
C ASP A 142 2.91 -12.04 14.96
N TYR A 143 2.85 -13.11 14.16
CA TYR A 143 3.29 -14.45 14.56
C TYR A 143 4.82 -14.56 14.48
N LYS A 144 5.51 -14.04 15.51
CA LYS A 144 6.98 -13.99 15.58
C LYS A 144 7.71 -15.32 15.33
N PRO A 145 7.23 -16.50 15.80
CA PRO A 145 7.92 -17.77 15.50
C PRO A 145 8.08 -18.04 13.99
N GLY A 146 7.19 -17.46 13.16
CA GLY A 146 7.24 -17.56 11.70
C GLY A 146 8.45 -16.88 11.04
N ILE A 147 9.20 -16.02 11.75
CA ILE A 147 10.39 -15.34 11.23
C ILE A 147 11.41 -16.35 10.68
N SER A 148 11.64 -17.46 11.40
CA SER A 148 12.57 -18.51 11.00
C SER A 148 12.25 -19.10 9.61
N LEU A 149 10.96 -19.19 9.27
CA LEU A 149 10.50 -19.72 7.99
C LEU A 149 10.58 -18.64 6.89
N ILE A 150 10.22 -17.39 7.22
CA ILE A 150 10.26 -16.25 6.29
C ILE A 150 11.69 -15.91 5.89
N LYS A 151 12.67 -16.02 6.82
CA LYS A 151 14.08 -15.65 6.58
C LYS A 151 14.69 -16.35 5.35
N LYS A 152 14.22 -17.57 5.04
CA LYS A 152 14.65 -18.36 3.87
C LYS A 152 14.28 -17.72 2.52
N TYR A 153 13.34 -16.77 2.51
CA TYR A 153 12.80 -16.15 1.30
C TYR A 153 13.24 -14.69 1.10
N LEU A 154 14.07 -14.14 2.00
CA LEU A 154 14.55 -12.75 1.92
C LEU A 154 15.35 -12.46 0.64
N PHE A 155 16.00 -13.49 0.08
CA PHE A 155 16.81 -13.40 -1.13
C PHE A 155 16.24 -14.23 -2.28
N HIS A 156 14.94 -14.54 -2.25
CA HIS A 156 14.32 -15.41 -3.24
C HIS A 156 14.41 -14.79 -4.66
N PRO A 157 14.66 -15.57 -5.73
CA PRO A 157 14.81 -15.04 -7.09
C PRO A 157 13.55 -14.33 -7.59
N ASN A 158 12.37 -14.87 -7.26
CA ASN A 158 11.10 -14.23 -7.59
C ASN A 158 10.90 -12.92 -6.80
N LYS A 159 10.79 -11.81 -7.55
CA LYS A 159 10.61 -10.44 -7.05
C LYS A 159 9.44 -10.27 -6.09
N ILE A 160 8.29 -10.89 -6.38
CA ILE A 160 7.07 -10.76 -5.58
C ILE A 160 7.22 -11.47 -4.24
N ILE A 161 7.75 -12.70 -4.26
CA ILE A 161 8.03 -13.47 -3.04
C ILE A 161 9.03 -12.72 -2.18
N ARG A 162 10.14 -12.27 -2.78
CA ARG A 162 11.18 -11.52 -2.11
C ARG A 162 10.62 -10.27 -1.43
N SER A 163 9.81 -9.48 -2.13
CA SER A 163 9.18 -8.27 -1.59
C SER A 163 8.30 -8.59 -0.37
N ASN A 164 7.38 -9.55 -0.50
CA ASN A 164 6.44 -9.89 0.58
C ASN A 164 7.16 -10.51 1.78
N ALA A 165 8.19 -11.33 1.55
CA ALA A 165 9.00 -11.90 2.63
C ALA A 165 9.76 -10.82 3.40
N ASN A 166 10.38 -9.85 2.70
CA ASN A 166 11.10 -8.75 3.34
C ASN A 166 10.15 -7.87 4.18
N ILE A 167 8.98 -7.50 3.64
CA ILE A 167 7.97 -6.72 4.37
C ILE A 167 7.53 -7.46 5.64
N ALA A 168 7.15 -8.73 5.51
CA ALA A 168 6.72 -9.56 6.64
C ALA A 168 7.84 -9.69 7.68
N TYR A 169 9.10 -9.85 7.25
CA TYR A 169 10.26 -9.94 8.13
C TYR A 169 10.49 -8.65 8.93
N ILE A 170 10.50 -7.49 8.27
CA ILE A 170 10.69 -6.18 8.93
C ILE A 170 9.62 -5.96 9.99
N ILE A 171 8.37 -6.28 9.69
CA ILE A 171 7.25 -6.12 10.63
C ILE A 171 7.41 -7.05 11.84
N LEU A 172 7.71 -8.33 11.61
CA LEU A 172 7.80 -9.32 12.68
C LEU A 172 9.04 -9.16 13.56
N SER A 173 10.16 -8.75 12.96
CA SER A 173 11.42 -8.45 13.64
C SER A 173 11.40 -7.10 14.37
N LYS A 174 10.40 -6.26 14.11
CA LYS A 174 10.29 -4.88 14.60
C LYS A 174 11.42 -3.96 14.12
N GLY A 175 11.73 -4.02 12.83
CA GLY A 175 12.72 -3.13 12.21
C GLY A 175 14.11 -3.73 12.10
N ASP A 176 14.24 -5.05 11.95
CA ASP A 176 15.48 -5.62 11.41
C ASP A 176 15.50 -5.45 9.89
N TRP A 177 16.32 -4.50 9.43
CA TRP A 177 16.43 -4.07 8.04
C TRP A 177 17.51 -4.84 7.26
N GLN A 178 18.02 -5.97 7.77
CA GLN A 178 19.12 -6.77 7.19
C GLN A 178 19.03 -7.12 5.69
N ALA A 179 17.84 -7.10 5.07
CA ALA A 179 17.66 -7.47 3.67
C ALA A 179 17.08 -6.33 2.79
N VAL A 180 17.14 -5.08 3.28
CA VAL A 180 16.65 -3.89 2.58
C VAL A 180 17.25 -3.70 1.20
N ASP A 181 18.54 -3.99 1.05
CA ASP A 181 19.28 -3.79 -0.21
C ASP A 181 18.73 -4.64 -1.37
N THR A 182 17.87 -5.60 -1.06
CA THR A 182 17.26 -6.53 -2.03
C THR A 182 15.77 -6.29 -2.28
N LEU A 183 15.19 -5.28 -1.63
CA LEU A 183 13.82 -4.86 -1.83
C LEU A 183 13.63 -4.41 -3.29
N PRO A 184 12.64 -4.95 -4.01
CA PRO A 184 12.49 -4.62 -5.41
C PRO A 184 11.92 -3.22 -5.70
N VAL A 185 12.61 -2.49 -6.59
CA VAL A 185 12.42 -1.11 -7.10
C VAL A 185 11.03 -0.73 -7.64
N LYS A 186 10.09 -1.68 -7.75
CA LYS A 186 8.71 -1.37 -8.18
C LYS A 186 7.74 -1.80 -7.10
N ILE A 187 7.90 -1.24 -5.91
CA ILE A 187 6.75 -1.07 -5.04
C ILE A 187 5.99 0.11 -5.66
N SER A 188 4.80 -0.14 -6.22
CA SER A 188 3.91 0.94 -6.63
C SER A 188 3.84 1.97 -5.50
N ILE A 189 3.79 3.28 -5.80
CA ILE A 189 3.66 4.34 -4.79
C ILE A 189 2.54 3.99 -3.79
N LEU A 190 1.43 3.40 -4.27
CA LEU A 190 0.32 2.89 -3.46
C LEU A 190 0.71 1.73 -2.52
N ASN A 191 1.59 0.84 -2.97
CA ASN A 191 2.13 -0.22 -2.12
C ASN A 191 3.16 0.35 -1.13
N THR A 192 3.90 1.40 -1.47
CA THR A 192 4.84 2.01 -0.53
C THR A 192 4.11 2.80 0.55
N ILE A 193 3.06 3.55 0.21
CA ILE A 193 2.17 4.19 1.19
C ILE A 193 1.60 3.13 2.14
N LYS A 194 1.05 2.02 1.62
CA LYS A 194 0.55 0.92 2.47
C LYS A 194 1.63 0.33 3.38
N VAL A 195 2.85 0.16 2.89
CA VAL A 195 3.97 -0.34 3.70
C VAL A 195 4.32 0.66 4.80
N MET A 196 4.37 1.96 4.48
CA MET A 196 4.64 3.02 5.44
C MET A 196 3.53 3.16 6.49
N ASP A 197 2.25 3.07 6.09
CA ASP A 197 1.11 3.03 7.02
C ASP A 197 1.21 1.86 7.99
N ILE A 198 1.62 0.68 7.49
CA ILE A 198 1.85 -0.49 8.34
C ILE A 198 3.02 -0.21 9.30
N PHE A 199 4.13 0.35 8.83
CA PHE A 199 5.27 0.71 9.68
C PHE A 199 4.88 1.71 10.78
N HIS A 200 4.06 2.70 10.45
CA HIS A 200 3.50 3.66 11.41
C HIS A 200 2.68 2.94 12.47
N SER A 201 1.71 2.13 12.03
CA SER A 201 0.79 1.41 12.91
C SER A 201 1.53 0.46 13.87
N LYS A 202 2.64 -0.12 13.40
CA LYS A 202 3.47 -1.07 14.14
C LYS A 202 4.57 -0.40 14.96
N LYS A 203 4.71 0.92 14.90
CA LYS A 203 5.76 1.70 15.58
C LYS A 203 7.16 1.16 15.26
N ILE A 204 7.40 0.83 13.99
CA ILE A 204 8.73 0.42 13.54
C ILE A 204 9.66 1.61 13.72
N PRO A 205 10.83 1.47 14.39
CA PRO A 205 11.79 2.55 14.52
C PRO A 205 12.41 2.89 13.16
N MET A 206 12.86 4.13 13.01
CA MET A 206 13.63 4.54 11.84
C MET A 206 14.89 3.66 11.74
N PRO A 207 15.25 3.15 10.55
CA PRO A 207 16.51 2.45 10.37
C PRO A 207 17.69 3.35 10.73
N GLU A 208 18.61 2.85 11.56
CA GLU A 208 19.85 3.55 11.94
C GLU A 208 20.71 3.89 10.71
N ASN A 209 20.69 3.00 9.71
CA ASN A 209 21.50 3.11 8.50
C ASN A 209 20.91 4.04 7.43
N VAL A 210 19.79 4.74 7.68
CA VAL A 210 19.18 5.62 6.67
C VAL A 210 20.14 6.71 6.19
N VAL A 211 21.04 7.16 7.06
CA VAL A 211 22.10 8.13 6.76
C VAL A 211 23.14 7.55 5.80
N VAL A 212 23.37 6.24 5.82
CA VAL A 212 24.24 5.56 4.85
C VAL A 212 23.48 5.34 3.53
N TRP A 213 22.19 5.06 3.60
CA TRP A 213 21.36 4.77 2.42
C TRP A 213 21.19 5.97 1.49
N ILE A 214 21.13 7.20 2.02
CA ILE A 214 21.03 8.43 1.21
C ILE A 214 22.28 8.66 0.35
N ALA A 215 23.42 8.04 0.70
CA ALA A 215 24.66 8.08 -0.07
C ALA A 215 24.82 6.86 -1.01
N SER A 216 23.83 5.97 -1.07
CA SER A 216 23.96 4.72 -1.83
C SER A 216 23.92 4.95 -3.34
N LYS A 217 24.86 4.32 -4.06
CA LYS A 217 24.83 4.25 -5.54
C LYS A 217 23.64 3.43 -6.07
N ASN A 218 23.05 2.58 -5.25
CA ASN A 218 21.88 1.81 -5.64
C ASN A 218 20.65 2.73 -5.55
N ARG A 219 20.10 3.10 -6.72
CA ARG A 219 18.90 3.95 -6.86
C ARG A 219 17.72 3.49 -6.01
N THR A 220 17.59 2.19 -5.77
CA THR A 220 16.53 1.62 -4.95
C THR A 220 16.68 1.96 -3.49
N ILE A 221 17.90 1.79 -2.97
CA ILE A 221 18.25 2.09 -1.59
C ILE A 221 18.15 3.60 -1.37
N LEU A 222 18.63 4.38 -2.34
CA LEU A 222 18.53 5.84 -2.33
C LEU A 222 17.09 6.34 -2.24
N LYS A 223 16.20 5.86 -3.12
CA LYS A 223 14.77 6.21 -3.08
C LYS A 223 14.13 5.78 -1.76
N LEU A 224 14.43 4.57 -1.27
CA LEU A 224 13.93 4.12 0.02
C LEU A 224 14.43 5.00 1.17
N ALA A 225 15.67 5.49 1.11
CA ALA A 225 16.22 6.42 2.10
C ALA A 225 15.40 7.71 2.15
N ILE A 226 15.17 8.35 0.99
CA ILE A 226 14.37 9.57 0.86
C ILE A 226 12.97 9.34 1.44
N MET A 227 12.29 8.27 1.01
CA MET A 227 10.93 7.96 1.50
C MET A 227 10.89 7.71 3.01
N THR A 228 11.91 7.03 3.54
CA THR A 228 12.03 6.77 4.98
C THR A 228 12.24 8.08 5.74
N MET A 229 13.14 8.95 5.27
CA MET A 229 13.41 10.24 5.89
C MET A 229 12.16 11.12 5.92
N VAL A 230 11.43 11.19 4.81
CA VAL A 230 10.13 11.89 4.71
C VAL A 230 9.13 11.33 5.72
N PHE A 231 8.93 10.00 5.72
CA PHE A 231 7.96 9.35 6.58
C PHE A 231 8.23 9.55 8.08
N TYR A 232 9.49 9.52 8.50
CA TYR A 232 9.89 9.78 9.89
C TYR A 232 10.12 11.27 10.18
N ASN A 233 9.84 12.18 9.24
CA ASN A 233 10.11 13.62 9.33
C ASN A 233 11.57 13.92 9.76
N TYR A 234 12.52 13.18 9.20
CA TYR A 234 13.93 13.25 9.54
C TYR A 234 14.62 14.36 8.74
N ARG A 235 14.85 15.51 9.39
CA ARG A 235 15.43 16.72 8.77
C ARG A 235 16.93 16.91 8.99
N LYS A 236 17.57 16.08 9.83
CA LYS A 236 18.97 16.29 10.24
C LYS A 236 19.99 16.16 9.09
N ASN A 237 19.62 15.49 8.00
CA ASN A 237 20.43 15.30 6.80
C ASN A 237 19.82 16.04 5.59
N SER A 238 19.30 17.25 5.82
CA SER A 238 18.71 18.07 4.76
C SER A 238 19.71 18.42 3.67
N ALA A 239 20.98 18.67 4.04
CA ALA A 239 22.05 18.96 3.10
C ALA A 239 22.26 17.83 2.08
N GLU A 240 22.26 16.56 2.52
CA GLU A 240 22.40 15.41 1.63
C GLU A 240 21.18 15.26 0.72
N ILE A 241 19.97 15.51 1.21
CA ILE A 241 18.74 15.51 0.39
C ILE A 241 18.84 16.59 -0.69
N ILE A 242 19.25 17.80 -0.33
CA ILE A 242 19.37 18.94 -1.26
C ILE A 242 20.43 18.67 -2.32
N ASN A 243 21.56 18.05 -1.94
CA ASN A 243 22.62 17.70 -2.88
C ASN A 243 22.15 16.74 -4.00
N LEU A 244 21.11 15.94 -3.76
CA LEU A 244 20.52 15.05 -4.76
C LEU A 244 19.72 15.80 -5.86
N LEU A 245 19.47 17.10 -5.70
CA LEU A 245 18.89 17.92 -6.78
C LEU A 245 19.78 17.99 -8.02
N HIS A 246 21.08 17.77 -7.85
CA HIS A 246 22.08 17.79 -8.92
C HIS A 246 22.24 16.45 -9.66
N ASP A 247 21.49 15.42 -9.29
CA ASP A 247 21.55 14.13 -9.97
C ASP A 247 21.05 14.21 -11.42
N GLU A 248 21.48 13.35 -12.33
CA GLU A 248 20.99 13.40 -13.73
C GLU A 248 19.59 12.77 -13.90
N ASP A 249 19.16 11.92 -12.97
CA ASP A 249 17.88 11.21 -13.07
C ASP A 249 16.69 12.12 -12.71
N ILE A 250 15.92 12.51 -13.75
CA ILE A 250 14.69 13.32 -13.62
C ILE A 250 13.71 12.70 -12.61
N SER A 251 13.52 11.38 -12.62
CA SER A 251 12.59 10.72 -11.70
C SER A 251 13.04 10.86 -10.26
N LEU A 252 14.35 10.78 -10.01
CA LEU A 252 14.91 10.98 -8.69
C LEU A 252 14.80 12.44 -8.25
N LYS A 253 15.11 13.41 -9.12
CA LYS A 253 14.95 14.83 -8.79
C LYS A 253 13.52 15.17 -8.36
N ILE A 254 12.52 14.65 -9.07
CA ILE A 254 11.11 14.83 -8.69
C ILE A 254 10.85 14.29 -7.28
N ASP A 255 11.34 13.10 -6.97
CA ASP A 255 11.20 12.50 -5.63
C ASP A 255 11.91 13.34 -4.55
N VAL A 256 13.08 13.91 -4.86
CA VAL A 256 13.84 14.82 -3.97
C VAL A 256 13.10 16.14 -3.76
N ILE A 257 12.60 16.78 -4.81
CA ILE A 257 11.86 18.06 -4.72
C ILE A 257 10.57 17.88 -3.90
N ARG A 258 9.91 16.72 -4.02
CA ARG A 258 8.77 16.34 -3.18
C ARG A 258 9.19 16.15 -1.73
N ALA A 259 10.30 15.47 -1.47
CA ALA A 259 10.81 15.27 -0.12
C ALA A 259 11.14 16.60 0.56
N ILE A 260 11.79 17.53 -0.15
CA ILE A 260 12.07 18.90 0.32
C ILE A 260 10.78 19.60 0.75
N ARG A 261 9.72 19.49 -0.05
CA ARG A 261 8.40 20.06 0.25
C ARG A 261 7.76 19.45 1.48
N GLU A 262 7.76 18.12 1.57
CA GLU A 262 7.11 17.40 2.67
C GLU A 262 7.86 17.56 4.00
N LEU A 263 9.17 17.73 3.95
CA LEU A 263 10.03 18.01 5.11
C LEU A 263 10.15 19.50 5.45
N PHE A 264 9.57 20.40 4.65
CA PHE A 264 9.68 21.86 4.83
C PHE A 264 11.13 22.34 4.95
N LEU A 265 12.00 21.90 4.02
CA LEU A 265 13.42 22.28 4.01
C LEU A 265 13.60 23.65 3.35
N GLU A 266 13.42 24.72 4.12
CA GLU A 266 13.53 26.12 3.66
C GLU A 266 14.92 26.47 3.13
N GLU A 267 15.97 25.83 3.67
CA GLU A 267 17.35 25.98 3.22
C GLU A 267 17.57 25.59 1.75
N ALA A 268 16.65 24.82 1.16
CA ALA A 268 16.70 24.42 -0.25
C ALA A 268 16.25 25.53 -1.22
N GLU A 269 15.61 26.61 -0.73
CA GLU A 269 15.00 27.64 -1.58
C GLU A 269 16.00 28.21 -2.60
N ALA A 270 17.19 28.60 -2.14
CA ALA A 270 18.19 29.21 -3.00
C ALA A 270 18.62 28.29 -4.15
N GLU A 271 18.82 27.00 -3.85
CA GLU A 271 19.24 26.00 -4.84
C GLU A 271 18.13 25.74 -5.87
N LEU A 272 16.88 25.63 -5.42
CA LEU A 272 15.73 25.44 -6.30
C LEU A 272 15.54 26.61 -7.27
N LEU A 273 15.77 27.84 -6.81
CA LEU A 273 15.70 29.04 -7.66
C LEU A 273 16.81 29.04 -8.72
N ILE A 274 18.02 28.57 -8.39
CA ILE A 274 19.15 28.46 -9.33
C ILE A 274 18.85 27.39 -10.39
N LEU A 275 18.33 26.24 -9.97
CA LEU A 275 18.05 25.12 -10.87
C LEU A 275 16.88 25.40 -11.82
N PHE A 276 15.88 26.17 -11.37
CA PHE A 276 14.63 26.40 -12.11
C PHE A 276 14.84 26.69 -13.61
N GLU A 277 15.77 27.58 -13.96
CA GLU A 277 15.97 28.01 -15.36
C GLU A 277 16.64 26.97 -16.24
N ARG A 278 17.33 25.98 -15.65
CA ARG A 278 18.14 25.00 -16.38
C ARG A 278 17.42 23.65 -16.55
N GLU A 279 16.36 23.45 -15.79
CA GLU A 279 15.65 22.19 -15.71
C GLU A 279 14.49 22.11 -16.71
N PRO A 280 14.10 20.89 -17.14
CA PRO A 280 12.95 20.72 -18.02
C PRO A 280 11.63 21.12 -17.33
N LEU A 281 10.61 21.40 -18.14
CA LEU A 281 9.29 21.85 -17.68
C LEU A 281 8.70 21.00 -16.54
N GLU A 282 8.85 19.67 -16.60
CA GLU A 282 8.35 18.77 -15.55
C GLU A 282 8.95 19.09 -14.17
N ILE A 283 10.25 19.35 -14.12
CA ILE A 283 10.97 19.71 -12.90
C ILE A 283 10.60 21.13 -12.46
N GLN A 284 10.54 22.08 -13.38
CA GLN A 284 10.12 23.46 -13.10
C GLN A 284 8.74 23.51 -12.41
N LEU A 285 7.78 22.73 -12.92
CA LEU A 285 6.45 22.63 -12.34
C LEU A 285 6.47 22.05 -10.92
N GLU A 286 7.34 21.08 -10.66
CA GLU A 286 7.48 20.49 -9.32
C GLU A 286 8.20 21.46 -8.35
N ILE A 287 9.22 22.19 -8.83
CA ILE A 287 9.89 23.27 -8.08
C ILE A 287 8.88 24.32 -7.63
N LEU A 288 8.01 24.81 -8.52
CA LEU A 288 7.00 25.81 -8.16
C LEU A 288 6.01 25.31 -7.11
N LYS A 289 5.62 24.02 -7.15
CA LYS A 289 4.78 23.44 -6.09
C LYS A 289 5.50 23.42 -4.73
N THR A 290 6.81 23.24 -4.74
CA THR A 290 7.66 23.22 -3.54
C THR A 290 7.89 24.63 -3.01
N LEU A 291 8.30 25.57 -3.85
CA LEU A 291 8.48 26.98 -3.50
C LEU A 291 7.18 27.64 -3.00
N LYS A 292 6.02 27.17 -3.46
CA LYS A 292 4.73 27.59 -2.91
C LYS A 292 4.60 27.33 -1.39
N ILE A 293 5.32 26.34 -0.86
CA ILE A 293 5.27 25.92 0.55
C ILE A 293 6.45 26.49 1.35
N ILE A 294 7.67 26.40 0.80
CA ILE A 294 8.91 26.79 1.51
C ILE A 294 9.45 28.17 1.11
N GLY A 295 8.83 28.81 0.11
CA GLY A 295 9.34 30.05 -0.50
C GLY A 295 9.26 31.23 0.45
N SER A 296 10.27 32.09 0.35
CA SER A 296 10.44 33.31 1.13
C SER A 296 10.30 34.55 0.22
N PRO A 297 10.58 35.76 0.73
CA PRO A 297 10.65 36.96 -0.12
C PRO A 297 11.58 36.82 -1.35
N LYS A 298 12.58 35.91 -1.33
CA LYS A 298 13.42 35.63 -2.49
C LYS A 298 12.62 35.02 -3.64
N THR A 299 11.79 34.01 -3.35
CA THR A 299 10.86 33.43 -4.32
C THR A 299 9.88 34.47 -4.85
N ILE A 300 9.33 35.34 -3.99
CA ILE A 300 8.40 36.40 -4.40
C ILE A 300 9.07 37.34 -5.41
N ALA A 301 10.29 37.79 -5.12
CA ALA A 301 11.06 38.66 -6.01
C ALA A 301 11.37 37.98 -7.36
N PHE A 302 11.76 36.70 -7.33
CA PHE A 302 11.98 35.90 -8.53
C PHE A 302 10.73 35.82 -9.41
N LEU A 303 9.58 35.42 -8.83
CA LEU A 303 8.32 35.26 -9.56
C LEU A 303 7.81 36.58 -10.13
N ARG A 304 7.94 37.68 -9.37
CA ARG A 304 7.53 39.02 -9.82
C ARG A 304 8.21 39.43 -11.12
N ASN A 305 9.48 39.09 -11.29
CA ASN A 305 10.26 39.46 -12.47
C ASN A 305 10.00 38.54 -13.68
N ARG A 306 9.49 37.32 -13.46
CA ARG A 306 9.36 36.29 -14.51
C ARG A 306 7.94 36.15 -15.04
N ILE A 307 6.90 36.25 -14.21
CA ILE A 307 5.50 35.94 -14.58
C ILE A 307 5.04 36.67 -15.86
N ILE A 308 5.32 37.98 -15.97
CA ILE A 308 4.86 38.79 -17.11
C ILE A 308 5.48 38.31 -18.43
N ASN A 309 6.72 37.82 -18.37
CA ASN A 309 7.51 37.44 -19.54
C ASN A 309 7.48 35.94 -19.83
N GLU A 310 6.70 35.14 -19.09
CA GLU A 310 6.64 33.68 -19.27
C GLU A 310 5.75 33.31 -20.46
N PRO A 311 6.30 32.77 -21.56
CA PRO A 311 5.52 32.40 -22.74
C PRO A 311 4.66 31.15 -22.53
N THR A 312 5.08 30.23 -21.64
CA THR A 312 4.42 28.95 -21.45
C THR A 312 3.24 29.11 -20.48
N LYS A 313 2.01 29.07 -21.01
CA LYS A 313 0.79 29.31 -20.22
C LYS A 313 0.67 28.42 -18.98
N ASP A 314 1.00 27.13 -19.11
CA ASP A 314 0.93 26.18 -17.99
C ASP A 314 1.93 26.55 -16.87
N LEU A 315 3.13 26.96 -17.27
CA LEU A 315 4.17 27.38 -16.33
C LEU A 315 3.81 28.71 -15.67
N LYS A 316 3.34 29.69 -16.47
CA LYS A 316 2.83 30.98 -15.98
C LYS A 316 1.70 30.80 -14.99
N LEU A 317 0.73 29.93 -15.27
CA LEU A 317 -0.36 29.61 -14.36
C LEU A 317 0.16 29.04 -13.03
N LYS A 318 1.18 28.18 -13.04
CA LYS A 318 1.80 27.67 -11.82
C LYS A 318 2.62 28.71 -11.07
N MET A 319 3.32 29.61 -11.76
CA MET A 319 3.99 30.74 -11.13
C MET A 319 2.98 31.67 -10.44
N VAL A 320 1.88 32.01 -11.11
CA VAL A 320 0.77 32.80 -10.55
C VAL A 320 0.15 32.09 -9.33
N THR A 321 -0.06 30.77 -9.42
CA THR A 321 -0.56 29.97 -8.30
C THR A 321 0.39 30.02 -7.11
N CYS A 322 1.69 29.90 -7.35
CA CYS A 322 2.73 29.96 -6.34
C CYS A 322 2.73 31.34 -5.66
N LEU A 323 2.78 32.41 -6.45
CA LEU A 323 2.82 33.78 -5.95
C LEU A 323 1.53 34.15 -5.20
N ASN A 324 0.35 33.76 -5.68
CA ASN A 324 -0.93 34.02 -4.98
C ASN A 324 -0.99 33.35 -3.60
N GLN A 325 -0.29 32.23 -3.40
CA GLN A 325 -0.20 31.59 -2.09
C GLN A 325 0.77 32.35 -1.16
N LEU A 326 1.91 32.80 -1.68
CA LEU A 326 2.96 33.44 -0.90
C LEU A 326 2.64 34.91 -0.58
N ASP A 327 2.16 35.67 -1.57
CA ASP A 327 1.82 37.09 -1.45
C ASP A 327 0.71 37.51 -2.44
N ARG A 328 -0.50 37.63 -1.90
CA ARG A 328 -1.69 38.07 -2.64
C ARG A 328 -1.60 39.52 -3.12
N ASN A 329 -0.87 40.38 -2.42
CA ASN A 329 -0.78 41.79 -2.80
C ASN A 329 0.10 41.95 -4.04
N THR A 330 1.26 41.29 -4.05
CA THR A 330 2.15 41.32 -5.21
C THR A 330 1.48 40.70 -6.44
N VAL A 331 0.78 39.56 -6.33
CA VAL A 331 0.11 38.98 -7.50
C VAL A 331 -1.00 39.88 -8.06
N ASN A 332 -1.77 40.57 -7.20
CA ASN A 332 -2.79 41.53 -7.63
C ASN A 332 -2.17 42.70 -8.40
N SER A 333 -1.02 43.21 -7.94
CA SER A 333 -0.30 44.27 -8.64
C SER A 333 0.14 43.85 -10.05
N LEU A 334 0.50 42.58 -10.25
CA LEU A 334 0.85 42.04 -11.55
C LEU A 334 -0.38 41.83 -12.44
N GLY A 335 -1.51 41.40 -11.88
CA GLY A 335 -2.78 41.26 -12.61
C GLY A 335 -3.28 42.59 -13.19
N LEU A 336 -3.05 43.71 -12.48
CA LEU A 336 -3.36 45.04 -13.00
C LEU A 336 -2.50 45.44 -14.22
N LEU A 337 -1.30 44.87 -14.36
CA LEU A 337 -0.36 45.16 -15.44
C LEU A 337 -0.53 44.23 -16.65
N ASP A 338 -1.03 43.02 -16.45
CA ASP A 338 -1.20 42.01 -17.49
C ASP A 338 -2.57 41.31 -17.38
N GLN A 339 -3.43 41.53 -18.38
CA GLN A 339 -4.78 41.00 -18.43
C GLN A 339 -4.81 39.45 -18.43
N ASP A 340 -3.81 38.81 -19.05
CA ASP A 340 -3.70 37.34 -19.05
C ASP A 340 -3.42 36.81 -17.64
N THR A 341 -2.50 37.45 -16.92
CA THR A 341 -2.24 37.17 -15.50
C THR A 341 -3.49 37.38 -14.64
N GLN A 342 -4.28 38.43 -14.87
CA GLN A 342 -5.52 38.66 -14.13
C GLN A 342 -6.51 37.50 -14.28
N LYS A 343 -6.72 37.02 -15.52
CA LYS A 343 -7.59 35.85 -15.77
C LYS A 343 -7.10 34.60 -15.05
N MET A 344 -5.78 34.38 -15.00
CA MET A 344 -5.19 33.26 -14.27
C MET A 344 -5.41 33.38 -12.76
N ILE A 345 -5.28 34.57 -12.19
CA ILE A 345 -5.56 34.82 -10.76
C ILE A 345 -7.00 34.46 -10.42
N ASP A 346 -7.96 34.92 -11.23
CA ASP A 346 -9.39 34.66 -11.02
C ASP A 346 -9.67 33.15 -11.08
N HIS A 347 -9.11 32.45 -12.07
CA HIS A 347 -9.22 31.00 -12.20
C HIS A 347 -8.64 30.26 -10.99
N VAL A 348 -7.43 30.63 -10.53
CA VAL A 348 -6.79 30.00 -9.36
C VAL A 348 -7.64 30.16 -8.10
N ARG A 349 -8.25 31.33 -7.90
CA ARG A 349 -9.07 31.60 -6.72
C ARG A 349 -10.41 30.87 -6.76
N GLN A 350 -11.01 30.70 -7.93
CA GLN A 350 -12.23 29.88 -8.07
C GLN A 350 -12.00 28.42 -7.67
N LEU A 351 -10.82 27.86 -7.93
CA LEU A 351 -10.48 26.48 -7.55
C LEU A 351 -10.14 26.31 -6.05
N GLN A 352 -10.00 27.39 -5.30
CA GLN A 352 -9.69 27.39 -3.87
C GLN A 352 -10.93 27.57 -2.98
N ILE A 353 -12.08 27.87 -3.59
CA ILE A 353 -13.42 27.91 -2.98
C ILE A 353 -14.05 26.53 -3.17
#